data_AF-A0A7C8IXF2-F1
#
_entry.id   AF-A0A7C8IXF2-F1
#
_cell.length_a   1.000
_cell.length_b   1.000
_cell.length_c   1.000
_cell.angle_alpha   90.00
_cell.angle_beta   90.00
_cell.angle_gamma   90.00
#
_symmetry.space_group_name_H-M   'P 1'
#
loop_
_entity.id
_entity.type
_entity.pdbx_description
1 polymer ?
#
loop_
_entity_poly.entity_id
_entity_poly.type
_entity_poly.pdbx_seq_one_letter_code
_entity_poly.pdbx_strand_id
1 'polypeptide(L)'
;MWLSDRPRTQQRLADELASLVEVLKPHNVITFLEAYWATMTREWTSIDSLRMDKFMLLVRRYLAAELRCLKATGWDEGVVGRRNEVLEGLTLHPTNSKMPDGLRYHVVDIFVDELIEVAKVEKEASEDNEEEGKEKEEAEEEYDITPEQTEAVLRPFRKLQKETLSKPIRKNVTEMLEDERLQPLLKVSIG
;
A
#
# COMPACT_ATOMS: atom_id res chain seq x y z
N MET A 1 -2.50 11.06 -16.87
CA MET A 1 -1.25 11.29 -16.10
C MET A 1 -0.08 11.80 -16.97
N TRP A 2 0.28 11.10 -18.06
CA TRP A 2 1.46 11.43 -18.88
C TRP A 2 1.56 12.90 -19.34
N LEU A 3 0.46 13.48 -19.84
CA LEU A 3 0.38 14.86 -20.35
C LEU A 3 0.09 15.92 -19.27
N SER A 4 -0.01 15.54 -18.00
CA SER A 4 -0.24 16.51 -16.90
C SER A 4 1.10 17.09 -16.45
N ASP A 5 1.32 18.39 -16.67
CA ASP A 5 2.60 19.05 -16.40
C ASP A 5 2.59 19.98 -15.17
N ARG A 6 1.41 20.39 -14.71
CA ARG A 6 1.29 21.27 -13.54
C ARG A 6 1.20 20.45 -12.24
N PRO A 7 2.03 20.70 -11.21
CA PRO A 7 2.07 19.88 -9.99
C PRO A 7 0.71 19.66 -9.32
N ARG A 8 -0.07 20.74 -9.11
CA ARG A 8 -1.41 20.64 -8.51
C ARG A 8 -2.37 19.80 -9.36
N THR A 9 -2.27 19.90 -10.68
CA THR A 9 -3.09 19.11 -11.61
C THR A 9 -2.67 17.64 -11.60
N GLN A 10 -1.38 17.34 -11.44
CA GLN A 10 -0.87 15.98 -11.31
C GLN A 10 -1.38 15.33 -10.02
N GLN A 11 -1.30 16.03 -8.87
CA GLN A 11 -1.81 15.54 -7.59
C GLN A 11 -3.31 15.23 -7.66
N ARG A 12 -4.11 16.23 -8.06
CA ARG A 12 -5.57 16.04 -8.20
C ARG A 12 -5.91 14.90 -9.15
N LEU A 13 -5.22 14.80 -10.28
CA LEU A 13 -5.46 13.71 -11.24
C LEU A 13 -5.08 12.35 -10.66
N ALA A 14 -4.03 12.24 -9.84
CA ALA A 14 -3.68 11.00 -9.16
C ALA A 14 -4.78 10.59 -8.18
N ASP A 15 -5.30 11.54 -7.42
CA ASP A 15 -6.40 11.32 -6.46
C ASP A 15 -7.69 10.91 -7.18
N GLU A 16 -8.06 11.61 -8.26
CA GLU A 16 -9.24 11.31 -9.10
C GLU A 16 -9.15 9.92 -9.77
N LEU A 17 -7.95 9.51 -10.21
CA LEU A 17 -7.78 8.19 -10.81
C LEU A 17 -7.84 7.06 -9.77
N ALA A 18 -7.22 7.26 -8.61
CA ALA A 18 -7.22 6.27 -7.54
C ALA A 18 -8.62 6.10 -6.91
N SER A 19 -9.41 7.18 -6.81
CA SER A 19 -10.78 7.10 -6.28
C SER A 19 -11.73 6.28 -7.15
N LEU A 20 -11.36 5.97 -8.41
CA LEU A 20 -12.11 5.04 -9.24
C LEU A 20 -12.23 3.65 -8.60
N VAL A 21 -11.24 3.21 -7.82
CA VAL A 21 -11.25 1.89 -7.17
C VAL A 21 -12.43 1.78 -6.20
N GLU A 22 -12.78 2.88 -5.52
CA GLU A 22 -13.80 2.91 -4.47
C GLU A 22 -15.23 2.96 -5.00
N VAL A 23 -15.44 3.47 -6.21
CA VAL A 23 -16.77 3.60 -6.83
C VAL A 23 -17.15 2.39 -7.70
N LEU A 24 -16.22 1.45 -7.89
CA LEU A 24 -16.47 0.22 -8.63
C LEU A 24 -17.37 -0.73 -7.85
N LYS A 25 -18.14 -1.54 -8.57
CA LYS A 25 -18.85 -2.67 -7.96
C LYS A 25 -17.84 -3.65 -7.35
N PRO A 26 -18.09 -4.22 -6.16
CA PRO A 26 -17.11 -5.06 -5.47
C PRO A 26 -16.50 -6.20 -6.31
N HIS A 27 -17.29 -6.84 -7.17
CA HIS A 27 -16.81 -7.93 -8.04
C HIS A 27 -15.87 -7.49 -9.16
N ASN A 28 -15.78 -6.20 -9.47
CA ASN A 28 -14.90 -5.66 -10.51
C ASN A 28 -13.58 -5.09 -9.96
N VAL A 29 -13.49 -4.88 -8.63
CA VAL A 29 -12.34 -4.18 -8.01
C VAL A 29 -11.03 -4.91 -8.27
N ILE A 30 -10.97 -6.22 -8.02
CA ILE A 30 -9.74 -7.00 -8.22
C ILE A 30 -9.31 -7.01 -9.70
N THR A 31 -10.24 -7.22 -10.64
CA THR A 31 -9.93 -7.20 -12.08
C THR A 31 -9.43 -5.82 -12.54
N PHE A 32 -9.99 -4.74 -11.99
CA PHE A 32 -9.51 -3.40 -12.29
C PHE A 32 -8.10 -3.16 -11.75
N LEU A 33 -7.83 -3.57 -10.51
CA LEU A 33 -6.51 -3.47 -9.89
C LEU A 33 -5.47 -4.33 -10.62
N GLU A 34 -5.83 -5.52 -11.06
CA GLU A 34 -4.98 -6.38 -11.89
C GLU A 34 -4.58 -5.66 -13.18
N ALA A 35 -5.54 -5.05 -13.88
CA ALA A 35 -5.26 -4.28 -15.09
C ALA A 35 -4.38 -3.05 -14.80
N TYR A 36 -4.58 -2.38 -13.67
CA TYR A 36 -3.75 -1.28 -13.21
C TYR A 36 -2.30 -1.73 -12.99
N TRP A 37 -2.09 -2.76 -12.15
CA TRP A 37 -0.76 -3.27 -11.83
C TRP A 37 -0.06 -3.81 -13.07
N ALA A 38 -0.76 -4.53 -13.94
CA ALA A 38 -0.20 -5.04 -15.20
C ALA A 38 0.23 -3.89 -16.12
N THR A 39 -0.52 -2.79 -16.14
CA THR A 39 -0.17 -1.59 -16.88
C THR A 39 1.06 -0.91 -16.29
N MET A 40 1.09 -0.67 -14.98
CA MET A 40 2.24 -0.05 -14.32
C MET A 40 3.50 -0.90 -14.48
N THR A 41 3.41 -2.22 -14.29
CA THR A 41 4.51 -3.15 -14.52
C THR A 41 5.04 -3.10 -15.95
N ARG A 42 4.16 -3.06 -16.95
CA ARG A 42 4.56 -3.05 -18.37
C ARG A 42 5.21 -1.73 -18.79
N GLU A 43 4.66 -0.60 -18.34
CA GLU A 43 5.08 0.72 -18.83
C GLU A 43 6.23 1.33 -18.00
N TRP A 44 6.51 0.83 -16.79
CA TRP A 44 7.41 1.48 -15.83
C TRP A 44 8.78 1.86 -16.40
N THR A 45 9.43 0.95 -17.12
CA THR A 45 10.76 1.16 -17.69
C THR A 45 10.79 2.19 -18.82
N SER A 46 9.63 2.51 -19.40
CA SER A 46 9.50 3.50 -20.48
C SER A 46 9.22 4.91 -19.95
N ILE A 47 9.02 5.06 -18.63
CA ILE A 47 8.84 6.37 -17.98
C ILE A 47 10.21 7.01 -17.79
N ASP A 48 10.42 8.16 -18.43
CA ASP A 48 11.65 8.94 -18.25
C ASP A 48 11.68 9.62 -16.88
N SER A 49 12.90 10.00 -16.45
CA SER A 49 13.14 10.57 -15.11
C SER A 49 12.36 11.85 -14.83
N LEU A 50 12.07 12.69 -15.83
CA LEU A 50 11.30 13.93 -15.64
C LEU A 50 9.82 13.69 -15.33
N ARG A 51 9.32 12.48 -15.62
CA ARG A 51 7.94 12.07 -15.38
C ARG A 51 7.81 11.13 -14.18
N MET A 52 8.91 10.63 -13.63
CA MET A 52 8.88 9.56 -12.64
C MET A 52 8.08 9.95 -11.39
N ASP A 53 8.30 11.15 -10.84
CA ASP A 53 7.67 11.60 -9.58
C ASP A 53 6.15 11.51 -9.59
N LYS A 54 5.49 11.92 -10.68
CA LYS A 54 4.02 11.87 -10.78
C LYS A 54 3.49 10.45 -10.94
N PHE A 55 4.26 9.54 -11.52
CA PHE A 55 3.90 8.13 -11.59
C PHE A 55 4.17 7.39 -10.28
N MET A 56 5.22 7.76 -9.54
CA MET A 56 5.43 7.31 -8.16
C MET A 56 4.28 7.75 -7.25
N LEU A 57 3.85 9.01 -7.35
CA LEU A 57 2.66 9.50 -6.64
C LEU A 57 1.40 8.71 -7.04
N LEU A 58 1.21 8.45 -8.33
CA LEU A 58 0.07 7.66 -8.81
C LEU A 58 0.05 6.25 -8.18
N VAL A 59 1.20 5.57 -8.12
CA VAL A 59 1.31 4.26 -7.46
C VAL A 59 0.97 4.34 -5.99
N ARG A 60 1.46 5.37 -5.29
CA ARG A 60 1.13 5.58 -3.87
C ARG A 60 -0.38 5.74 -3.66
N ARG A 61 -1.05 6.54 -4.49
CA ARG A 61 -2.52 6.74 -4.40
C ARG A 61 -3.33 5.48 -4.70
N TYR A 62 -2.92 4.70 -5.70
CA TYR A 62 -3.59 3.43 -6.01
C TYR A 62 -3.36 2.39 -4.93
N LEU A 63 -2.16 2.29 -4.36
CA LEU A 63 -1.90 1.39 -3.24
C LEU A 63 -2.78 1.76 -2.02
N ALA A 64 -2.87 3.04 -1.68
CA ALA A 64 -3.74 3.51 -0.61
C ALA A 64 -5.23 3.19 -0.87
N ALA A 65 -5.71 3.42 -2.10
CA ALA A 65 -7.08 3.08 -2.48
C ALA A 65 -7.35 1.57 -2.43
N GLU A 66 -6.41 0.75 -2.90
CA GLU A 66 -6.48 -0.70 -2.78
C GLU A 66 -6.59 -1.14 -1.32
N LEU A 67 -5.72 -0.63 -0.43
CA LEU A 67 -5.75 -0.94 0.99
C LEU A 67 -7.05 -0.48 1.66
N ARG A 68 -7.59 0.69 1.30
CA ARG A 68 -8.89 1.16 1.79
C ARG A 68 -10.03 0.25 1.35
N CYS A 69 -9.98 -0.29 0.14
CA CYS A 69 -10.95 -1.30 -0.30
C CYS A 69 -10.84 -2.61 0.50
N LEU A 70 -9.62 -3.05 0.85
CA LEU A 70 -9.45 -4.22 1.73
C LEU A 70 -10.02 -3.94 3.13
N LYS A 71 -9.71 -2.79 3.72
CA LYS A 71 -10.28 -2.34 5.00
C LYS A 71 -11.81 -2.30 4.96
N ALA A 72 -12.41 -1.77 3.90
CA ALA A 72 -13.86 -1.69 3.73
C ALA A 72 -14.54 -3.08 3.67
N THR A 73 -13.79 -4.14 3.35
CA THR A 73 -14.26 -5.53 3.42
C THR A 73 -14.00 -6.19 4.78
N GLY A 74 -13.52 -5.45 5.78
CA GLY A 74 -13.04 -5.99 7.05
C GLY A 74 -11.83 -6.90 6.88
N TRP A 75 -10.97 -6.59 5.88
CA TRP A 75 -9.82 -7.41 5.50
C TRP A 75 -10.17 -8.87 5.20
N ASP A 76 -11.32 -9.09 4.53
CA ASP A 76 -11.78 -10.43 4.13
C ASP A 76 -10.66 -11.26 3.49
N GLU A 77 -10.40 -12.45 4.04
CA GLU A 77 -9.28 -13.29 3.63
C GLU A 77 -9.34 -13.66 2.14
N GLY A 78 -10.55 -13.85 1.59
CA GLY A 78 -10.75 -14.16 0.17
C GLY A 78 -10.46 -12.97 -0.75
N VAL A 79 -10.76 -11.74 -0.32
CA VAL A 79 -10.41 -10.52 -1.05
C VAL A 79 -8.91 -10.25 -0.94
N VAL A 80 -8.33 -10.33 0.25
CA VAL A 80 -6.88 -10.17 0.49
C VAL A 80 -6.08 -11.21 -0.29
N GLY A 81 -6.53 -12.48 -0.30
CA GLY A 81 -5.90 -13.56 -1.05
C GLY A 81 -5.86 -13.29 -2.56
N ARG A 82 -6.99 -12.90 -3.15
CA ARG A 82 -7.05 -12.54 -4.58
C ARG A 82 -6.18 -11.33 -4.92
N ARG A 83 -6.13 -10.33 -4.04
CA ARG A 83 -5.18 -9.22 -4.19
C ARG A 83 -3.74 -9.73 -4.20
N ASN A 84 -3.39 -10.60 -3.25
CA ASN A 84 -2.03 -11.12 -3.12
C ASN A 84 -1.61 -11.87 -4.39
N GLU A 85 -2.52 -12.67 -4.98
CA GLU A 85 -2.29 -13.33 -6.28
C GLU A 85 -1.93 -12.33 -7.38
N VAL A 86 -2.60 -11.18 -7.45
CA VAL A 86 -2.30 -10.11 -8.42
C VAL A 86 -0.88 -9.56 -8.21
N LEU A 87 -0.51 -9.21 -6.98
CA LEU A 87 0.82 -8.67 -6.70
C LEU A 87 1.93 -9.70 -6.97
N GLU A 88 1.72 -10.96 -6.57
CA GLU A 88 2.66 -12.06 -6.77
C GLU A 88 2.79 -12.48 -8.25
N GLY A 89 1.74 -12.31 -9.05
CA GLY A 89 1.76 -12.55 -10.49
C GLY A 89 2.42 -11.42 -11.29
N LEU A 90 2.47 -10.22 -10.72
CA LEU A 90 2.92 -9.00 -11.38
C LEU A 90 4.11 -8.39 -10.62
N THR A 91 3.95 -7.17 -10.11
CA THR A 91 5.06 -6.34 -9.60
C THR A 91 5.94 -7.05 -8.56
N LEU A 92 5.36 -7.80 -7.62
CA LEU A 92 6.08 -8.52 -6.56
C LEU A 92 6.40 -9.97 -6.90
N HIS A 93 6.33 -10.37 -8.18
CA HIS A 93 6.71 -11.71 -8.58
C HIS A 93 8.15 -12.02 -8.16
N PRO A 94 8.45 -13.14 -7.48
CA PRO A 94 9.77 -13.34 -6.86
C PRO A 94 10.92 -13.58 -7.84
N THR A 95 10.68 -14.38 -8.89
CA THR A 95 11.76 -14.88 -9.76
C THR A 95 11.76 -14.33 -11.17
N ASN A 96 10.74 -13.56 -11.57
CA ASN A 96 10.63 -13.02 -12.91
C ASN A 96 11.52 -11.79 -13.06
N SER A 97 12.58 -11.91 -13.87
CA SER A 97 13.54 -10.84 -14.15
C SER A 97 13.01 -9.75 -15.09
N LYS A 98 11.84 -9.94 -15.71
CA LYS A 98 11.19 -8.91 -16.55
C LYS A 98 10.43 -7.87 -15.74
N MET A 99 10.22 -8.10 -14.45
CA MET A 99 9.57 -7.12 -13.60
C MET A 99 10.49 -5.92 -13.37
N PRO A 100 9.97 -4.69 -13.46
CA PRO A 100 10.77 -3.50 -13.26
C PRO A 100 11.15 -3.33 -11.78
N ASP A 101 12.43 -3.48 -11.46
CA ASP A 101 12.93 -3.35 -10.09
C ASP A 101 12.63 -1.96 -9.49
N GLY A 102 12.62 -0.90 -10.29
CA GLY A 102 12.24 0.44 -9.82
C GLY A 102 10.81 0.52 -9.25
N LEU A 103 9.86 -0.23 -9.83
CA LEU A 103 8.49 -0.30 -9.30
C LEU A 103 8.46 -1.13 -8.02
N ARG A 104 9.21 -2.24 -7.97
CA ARG A 104 9.32 -3.08 -6.76
C ARG A 104 9.85 -2.28 -5.57
N TYR A 105 10.96 -1.57 -5.76
CA TYR A 105 11.52 -0.71 -4.71
C TYR A 105 10.48 0.30 -4.24
N HIS A 106 9.84 1.03 -5.16
CA HIS A 106 8.84 2.01 -4.80
C HIS A 106 7.67 1.40 -4.03
N VAL A 107 7.13 0.25 -4.46
CA VAL A 107 6.04 -0.43 -3.73
C VAL A 107 6.48 -0.85 -2.33
N VAL A 108 7.67 -1.43 -2.18
CA VAL A 108 8.18 -1.84 -0.87
C VAL A 108 8.40 -0.62 0.04
N ASP A 109 9.02 0.44 -0.48
CA ASP A 109 9.36 1.65 0.27
C ASP A 109 8.13 2.36 0.84
N ILE A 110 7.01 2.35 0.11
CA ILE A 110 5.79 3.07 0.53
C ILE A 110 4.78 2.20 1.27
N PHE A 111 4.91 0.88 1.25
CA PHE A 111 3.84 -0.01 1.70
C PHE A 111 3.49 0.16 3.18
N VAL A 112 4.51 0.24 4.05
CA VAL A 112 4.30 0.39 5.50
C VAL A 112 3.64 1.73 5.81
N ASP A 113 4.05 2.81 5.14
CA ASP A 113 3.43 4.13 5.28
C ASP A 113 1.92 4.05 4.99
N GLU A 114 1.54 3.49 3.84
CA GLU A 114 0.15 3.45 3.42
C GLU A 114 -0.69 2.46 4.23
N LEU A 115 -0.11 1.33 4.66
CA LEU A 115 -0.81 0.37 5.52
C LEU A 115 -1.15 0.99 6.87
N ILE A 116 -0.18 1.66 7.50
CA ILE A 116 -0.36 2.33 8.78
C ILE A 116 -1.42 3.42 8.65
N GLU A 117 -1.29 4.29 7.65
CA GLU A 117 -2.24 5.39 7.46
C GLU A 117 -3.66 4.88 7.25
N VAL A 118 -3.84 3.83 6.44
CA VAL A 118 -5.17 3.28 6.17
C VAL A 118 -5.73 2.52 7.37
N ALA A 119 -4.89 1.76 8.08
CA ALA A 119 -5.34 0.94 9.20
C ALA A 119 -5.67 1.76 10.45
N LYS A 120 -5.09 2.96 10.62
CA LYS A 120 -5.39 3.84 11.76
C LYS A 120 -6.89 4.08 11.92
N VAL A 121 -7.34 4.07 13.18
CA VAL A 121 -8.69 4.49 13.58
C VAL A 121 -8.65 5.99 13.80
N GLU A 122 -9.40 6.74 12.98
CA GLU A 122 -9.60 8.17 13.23
C GLU A 122 -10.47 8.33 14.47
N LYS A 123 -9.89 8.89 15.55
CA LYS A 123 -10.68 9.34 16.70
C LYS A 123 -11.42 10.59 16.27
N GLU A 124 -12.75 10.54 16.20
CA GLU A 124 -13.55 11.75 16.06
C GLU A 124 -13.13 12.73 17.16
N ALA A 125 -12.64 13.91 16.78
CA ALA A 125 -12.34 14.96 17.74
C ALA A 125 -13.66 15.39 18.37
N SER A 126 -13.99 14.84 19.54
CA SER A 126 -15.09 15.35 20.36
C SER A 126 -14.76 16.81 20.69
N GLU A 127 -15.58 17.75 20.20
CA GLU A 127 -15.40 19.21 20.34
C GLU A 127 -15.51 19.75 21.78
N ASP A 128 -15.52 18.90 22.81
CA ASP A 128 -15.63 19.33 24.20
C ASP A 128 -14.41 18.87 25.02
N ASN A 129 -13.41 19.75 25.15
CA ASN A 129 -12.81 20.16 26.42
C ASN A 129 -11.59 21.06 26.19
N GLU A 130 -11.81 22.37 26.31
CA GLU A 130 -10.79 23.33 26.71
C GLU A 130 -10.37 23.04 28.16
N GLU A 131 -9.45 22.11 28.38
CA GLU A 131 -8.61 22.11 29.58
C GLU A 131 -7.14 22.12 29.17
N GLU A 132 -6.57 23.33 29.15
CA GLU A 132 -5.15 23.58 29.02
C GLU A 132 -4.38 22.89 30.17
N GLY A 133 -3.39 22.06 29.83
CA GLY A 133 -2.29 21.74 30.76
C GLY A 133 -2.08 20.28 31.15
N LYS A 134 -2.53 19.29 30.39
CA LYS A 134 -1.99 17.92 30.50
C LYS A 134 -0.94 17.69 29.43
N GLU A 135 0.24 17.23 29.85
CA GLU A 135 1.21 16.58 28.96
C GLU A 135 0.43 15.63 28.05
N LYS A 136 0.57 15.79 26.72
CA LYS A 136 0.04 14.80 25.78
C LYS A 136 0.78 13.50 26.07
N GLU A 137 0.23 12.66 26.94
CA GLU A 137 0.49 11.23 26.87
C GLU A 137 0.28 10.87 25.39
N GLU A 138 1.31 10.34 24.74
CA GLU A 138 1.21 9.85 23.37
C GLU A 138 0.09 8.82 23.38
N ALA A 139 -1.10 9.21 22.92
CA ALA A 139 -2.24 8.33 22.91
C ALA A 139 -1.85 7.11 22.07
N GLU A 140 -1.97 5.91 22.66
CA GLU A 140 -1.72 4.68 21.92
C GLU A 140 -2.55 4.70 20.62
N GLU A 141 -1.85 4.59 19.49
CA GLU A 141 -2.48 4.57 18.18
C GLU A 141 -3.29 3.28 18.06
N GLU A 142 -4.56 3.41 17.73
CA GLU A 142 -5.47 2.28 17.53
C GLU A 142 -5.59 1.96 16.03
N TYR A 143 -5.60 0.68 15.71
CA TYR A 143 -5.58 0.18 14.35
C TYR A 143 -6.75 -0.79 14.11
N ASP A 144 -7.51 -0.55 13.05
CA ASP A 144 -8.56 -1.42 12.53
C ASP A 144 -7.93 -2.45 11.58
N ILE A 145 -7.05 -3.29 12.11
CA ILE A 145 -6.47 -4.48 11.45
C ILE A 145 -5.91 -5.42 12.52
N THR A 146 -6.21 -6.72 12.45
CA THR A 146 -5.66 -7.70 13.40
C THR A 146 -4.26 -8.17 12.99
N PRO A 147 -3.45 -8.74 13.90
CA PRO A 147 -2.17 -9.35 13.54
C PRO A 147 -2.24 -10.39 12.42
N GLU A 148 -3.29 -11.21 12.41
CA GLU A 148 -3.52 -12.22 11.37
C GLU A 148 -3.81 -11.58 10.01
N GLN A 149 -4.60 -10.50 10.00
CA GLN A 149 -4.91 -9.73 8.80
C GLN A 149 -3.67 -8.98 8.29
N THR A 150 -2.88 -8.39 9.19
CA THR A 150 -1.60 -7.76 8.88
C THR A 150 -0.66 -8.76 8.22
N GLU A 151 -0.48 -9.95 8.80
CA GLU A 151 0.38 -10.99 8.20
C GLU A 151 -0.19 -11.49 6.86
N ALA A 152 -1.52 -11.61 6.72
CA ALA A 152 -2.16 -11.95 5.45
C ALA A 152 -1.86 -10.92 4.35
N VAL A 153 -1.88 -9.63 4.68
CA VAL A 153 -1.57 -8.52 3.79
C VAL A 153 -0.07 -8.47 3.44
N LEU A 154 0.81 -8.92 4.33
CA LEU A 154 2.26 -9.00 4.11
C LEU A 154 2.73 -10.23 3.33
N ARG A 155 1.87 -11.24 3.08
CA ARG A 155 2.23 -12.51 2.41
C ARG A 155 3.05 -12.32 1.10
N PRO A 156 2.69 -11.40 0.17
CA PRO A 156 3.50 -11.18 -1.05
C PRO A 156 4.93 -10.74 -0.76
N PHE A 157 5.13 -9.89 0.26
CA PHE A 157 6.46 -9.40 0.67
C PHE A 157 7.26 -10.51 1.34
N ARG A 158 6.64 -11.32 2.21
CA ARG A 158 7.27 -12.51 2.81
C ARG A 158 7.72 -13.50 1.75
N LYS A 159 6.89 -13.73 0.73
CA LYS A 159 7.23 -14.59 -0.41
C LYS A 159 8.39 -14.00 -1.21
N LEU A 160 8.33 -12.71 -1.54
CA LEU A 160 9.39 -12.01 -2.24
C LEU A 160 10.73 -12.10 -1.49
N GLN A 161 10.73 -11.90 -0.17
CA GLN A 161 11.92 -12.05 0.69
C GLN A 161 12.56 -13.44 0.58
N LYS A 162 11.74 -14.50 0.63
CA LYS A 162 12.21 -15.89 0.62
C LYS A 162 12.71 -16.33 -0.74
N GLU A 163 11.98 -15.96 -1.80
CA GLU A 163 12.13 -16.58 -3.13
C GLU A 163 12.90 -15.71 -4.14
N THR A 164 13.06 -14.40 -3.89
CA THR A 164 13.71 -13.53 -4.87
C THR A 164 15.16 -13.92 -5.15
N LEU A 165 15.54 -13.90 -6.43
CA LEU A 165 16.91 -14.15 -6.87
C LEU A 165 17.80 -12.91 -6.73
N SER A 166 17.20 -11.73 -6.53
CA SER A 166 17.92 -10.45 -6.41
C SER A 166 18.28 -10.15 -4.96
N LYS A 167 19.57 -10.18 -4.63
CA LYS A 167 20.06 -9.83 -3.28
C LYS A 167 19.65 -8.40 -2.86
N PRO A 168 19.75 -7.37 -3.72
CA PRO A 168 19.28 -6.02 -3.38
C PRO A 168 17.79 -5.97 -3.04
N ILE A 169 16.93 -6.61 -3.82
CA ILE A 169 15.49 -6.67 -3.55
C ILE A 169 15.22 -7.40 -2.24
N ARG A 170 15.90 -8.52 -2.00
CA ARG A 170 15.81 -9.27 -0.73
C ARG A 170 16.15 -8.40 0.46
N LYS A 171 17.21 -7.60 0.36
CA LYS A 171 17.63 -6.69 1.42
C LYS A 171 16.55 -5.64 1.71
N ASN A 172 16.06 -4.96 0.67
CA ASN A 172 15.06 -3.90 0.80
C ASN A 172 13.73 -4.43 1.39
N VAL A 173 13.24 -5.59 0.96
CA VAL A 173 12.03 -6.18 1.58
C VAL A 173 12.26 -6.68 3.00
N THR A 174 13.48 -7.16 3.34
CA THR A 174 13.80 -7.49 4.74
C THR A 174 13.76 -6.25 5.62
N GLU A 175 14.38 -5.15 5.18
CA GLU A 175 14.37 -3.88 5.91
C GLU A 175 12.93 -3.36 6.13
N MET A 176 12.09 -3.45 5.10
CA MET A 176 10.67 -3.10 5.22
C MET A 176 9.90 -4.00 6.19
N LEU A 177 10.17 -5.31 6.20
CA LEU A 177 9.52 -6.26 7.11
C LEU A 177 10.02 -6.16 8.56
N GLU A 178 11.17 -5.51 8.77
CA GLU A 178 11.77 -5.21 10.07
C GLU A 178 11.41 -3.80 10.57
N ASP A 179 10.64 -3.01 9.80
CA ASP A 179 10.19 -1.68 10.19
C ASP A 179 9.45 -1.72 11.54
N GLU A 180 9.97 -0.98 12.52
CA GLU A 180 9.45 -0.97 13.89
C GLU A 180 7.98 -0.54 13.96
N ARG A 181 7.51 0.23 12.97
CA ARG A 181 6.13 0.68 12.88
C ARG A 181 5.15 -0.43 12.52
N LEU A 182 5.62 -1.60 12.07
CA LEU A 182 4.78 -2.80 11.91
C LEU A 182 4.53 -3.53 13.24
N GLN A 183 5.34 -3.28 14.26
CA GLN A 183 5.24 -4.00 15.54
C GLN A 183 3.87 -3.85 16.23
N PRO A 184 3.24 -2.67 16.28
CA PRO A 184 1.90 -2.52 16.85
C PRO A 184 0.84 -3.32 16.10
N LEU A 185 0.97 -3.45 14.77
CA LEU A 185 0.02 -4.17 13.92
C LEU A 185 0.19 -5.69 13.96
N LEU A 186 1.34 -6.19 14.45
CA LEU A 186 1.70 -7.62 14.48
C LEU A 186 1.65 -8.24 15.88
N LYS A 187 1.58 -7.42 16.94
CA LYS A 187 1.48 -7.91 18.31
C LYS A 187 0.03 -8.28 18.62
N VAL A 188 -0.18 -9.50 19.12
CA VAL A 188 -1.45 -9.86 19.76
C VAL A 188 -1.57 -9.01 21.01
N SER A 189 -2.61 -8.18 21.10
CA SER A 189 -2.95 -7.51 22.35
C SER A 189 -3.25 -8.59 23.38
N ILE A 190 -2.33 -8.82 24.31
CA ILE A 190 -2.53 -9.75 25.41
C ILE A 190 -3.50 -9.05 26.36
N GLY A 191 -4.80 -9.28 26.15
CA GLY A 191 -5.86 -8.94 27.10
C GLY A 191 -5.84 -9.87 28.31
#